data_AF-A0AAW2F880-F1
#
_entry.id   AF-A0AAW2F880-F1
#
_cell.length_a   1.000
_cell.length_b   1.000
_cell.length_c   1.000
_cell.angle_alpha   90.00
_cell.angle_beta   90.00
_cell.angle_gamma   90.00
#
_symmetry.space_group_name_H-M   'P 1'
#
loop_
_entity.id
_entity.type
_entity.pdbx_description
1 polymer ?
#
loop_
_entity_poly.entity_id
_entity_poly.type
_entity_poly.pdbx_seq_one_letter_code
_entity_poly.pdbx_strand_id
1 'polypeptide(L)'
;MKLNVLTTENQKFVYFTIYNHIIALQNYDVSSLPRLKSSITLLKPTSPIIFFPDEDYSLHKITEGKVQIYYVEGNHITIMDNDKIISAINEEKIEDIIIQ
;
A
#
# COMPACT_ATOMS: atom_id res chain seq x y z
N MET A 1 -19.26 19.84 -12.89
CA MET A 1 -18.04 20.21 -13.65
C MET A 1 -17.54 18.95 -14.35
N LYS A 2 -17.70 18.83 -15.68
CA LYS A 2 -17.10 17.70 -16.44
C LYS A 2 -15.62 18.01 -16.56
N LEU A 3 -14.78 17.34 -15.75
CA LEU A 3 -13.34 17.36 -15.95
C LEU A 3 -13.09 16.76 -17.34
N ASN A 4 -12.58 17.54 -18.30
CA ASN A 4 -12.20 16.98 -19.60
C ASN A 4 -10.85 16.28 -19.43
N VAL A 5 -10.89 15.08 -18.83
CA VAL A 5 -9.73 14.33 -18.33
C VAL A 5 -8.75 13.92 -19.44
N LEU A 6 -9.14 14.04 -20.71
CA LEU A 6 -8.45 13.42 -21.85
C LEU A 6 -7.96 14.44 -22.90
N THR A 7 -7.64 15.68 -22.53
CA THR A 7 -6.87 16.54 -23.44
C THR A 7 -5.49 15.90 -23.69
N THR A 8 -4.93 16.11 -24.89
CA THR A 8 -3.59 15.60 -25.22
C THR A 8 -2.52 16.10 -24.26
N GLU A 9 -2.68 17.32 -23.75
CA GLU A 9 -1.80 17.90 -22.74
C GLU A 9 -1.90 17.15 -21.40
N ASN A 10 -3.12 16.89 -20.89
CA ASN A 10 -3.30 16.11 -19.67
C ASN A 10 -2.77 14.68 -19.81
N GLN A 11 -2.97 14.06 -20.97
CA GLN A 11 -2.41 12.74 -21.25
C GLN A 11 -0.87 12.74 -21.18
N LYS A 12 -0.21 13.74 -21.77
CA LYS A 12 1.26 13.88 -21.68
C LYS A 12 1.73 13.99 -20.24
N PHE A 13 1.03 14.78 -19.41
CA PHE A 13 1.35 14.88 -17.99
C PHE A 13 1.22 13.54 -17.27
N VAL A 14 0.11 12.81 -17.47
CA VAL A 14 -0.07 11.49 -16.85
C VAL A 14 1.05 10.53 -17.24
N TYR A 15 1.39 10.43 -18.53
CA TYR A 15 2.47 9.55 -18.99
C TYR A 15 3.82 9.95 -18.39
N PHE A 16 4.14 11.24 -18.38
CA PHE A 16 5.39 11.74 -17.83
C PHE A 16 5.50 11.47 -16.32
N THR A 17 4.41 11.67 -15.57
CA THR A 17 4.36 11.38 -14.13
C THR A 17 4.54 9.89 -13.85
N ILE A 18 3.82 9.01 -14.56
CA ILE A 18 3.95 7.55 -14.39
C ILE A 18 5.38 7.11 -14.70
N TYR A 19 5.96 7.59 -15.82
CA TYR A 19 7.33 7.27 -16.20
C TYR A 19 8.33 7.67 -15.11
N ASN A 20 8.26 8.90 -14.61
CA ASN A 20 9.19 9.38 -13.59
C ASN A 20 9.05 8.61 -12.27
N HIS A 21 7.84 8.23 -11.87
CA HIS A 21 7.65 7.40 -10.68
C HIS A 21 8.25 6.00 -10.85
N ILE A 22 8.13 5.38 -12.03
CA ILE A 22 8.78 4.09 -12.30
C ILE A 22 10.30 4.21 -12.17
N ILE A 23 10.90 5.25 -12.78
CA ILE A 23 12.34 5.51 -12.68
C ILE A 23 12.76 5.75 -11.22
N ALA A 24 11.97 6.51 -10.46
CA ALA A 24 12.26 6.75 -9.05
C ALA A 24 12.23 5.45 -8.23
N LEU A 25 11.23 4.58 -8.44
CA LEU A 25 11.12 3.29 -7.77
C LEU A 25 12.29 2.36 -8.11
N GLN A 26 12.73 2.33 -9.38
CA GLN A 26 13.87 1.51 -9.81
C GLN A 26 15.18 1.93 -9.16
N ASN A 27 15.34 3.22 -8.88
CA ASN A 27 16.53 3.79 -8.25
C ASN A 27 16.41 3.88 -6.71
N TYR A 28 15.28 3.47 -6.13
CA TYR A 28 15.06 3.55 -4.70
C TYR A 28 15.74 2.37 -3.99
N ASP A 29 16.91 2.64 -3.41
CA ASP A 29 17.66 1.68 -2.61
C ASP A 29 17.50 1.95 -1.12
N VAL A 30 16.76 1.06 -0.45
CA VAL A 30 16.51 1.10 0.99
C VAL A 30 17.65 0.51 1.82
N SER A 31 18.59 -0.22 1.22
CA SER A 31 19.62 -0.97 1.95
C SER A 31 20.62 -0.04 2.67
N SER A 32 20.78 1.18 2.18
CA SER A 32 21.66 2.20 2.73
C SER A 32 20.96 3.15 3.71
N LEU A 33 19.64 3.06 3.85
CA LEU A 33 18.85 3.96 4.69
C LEU A 33 18.78 3.46 6.14
N PRO A 34 18.77 4.36 7.13
CA PRO A 34 18.51 3.97 8.51
C PRO A 34 17.11 3.36 8.62
N ARG A 35 17.00 2.26 9.35
CA ARG A 35 15.71 1.60 9.59
C ARG A 35 14.78 2.53 10.36
N LEU A 36 13.49 2.45 10.02
CA LEU A 36 12.45 3.21 10.69
C LEU A 36 12.31 2.73 12.15
N LYS A 37 12.14 3.65 13.10
CA LYS A 37 11.88 3.30 14.51
C LYS A 37 10.39 3.06 14.80
N SER A 38 9.52 3.46 13.87
CA SER A 38 8.06 3.40 14.01
C SER A 38 7.51 2.02 13.64
N SER A 39 6.48 1.57 14.37
CA SER A 39 5.64 0.45 13.93
C SER A 39 4.95 0.76 12.60
N ILE A 40 4.63 -0.28 11.83
CA ILE A 40 3.94 -0.17 10.54
C ILE A 40 2.70 -1.06 10.55
N THR A 41 1.56 -0.51 10.12
CA THR A 41 0.34 -1.27 9.85
C THR A 41 0.20 -1.47 8.34
N LEU A 42 0.27 -2.72 7.89
CA LEU A 42 0.06 -3.12 6.50
C LEU A 42 -1.39 -3.53 6.29
N LEU A 43 -2.12 -2.79 5.47
CA LEU A 43 -3.43 -3.18 4.95
C LEU A 43 -3.22 -4.06 3.71
N LYS A 44 -3.37 -5.37 3.88
CA LYS A 44 -3.10 -6.35 2.83
C LYS A 44 -4.40 -6.80 2.15
N PRO A 45 -4.54 -6.69 0.82
CA PRO A 45 -5.72 -7.20 0.14
C PRO A 45 -5.76 -8.73 0.16
N THR A 46 -6.95 -9.32 0.26
CA THR A 46 -7.12 -10.79 0.15
C THR A 46 -6.83 -11.32 -1.26
N SER A 47 -6.93 -10.48 -2.29
CA SER A 47 -6.62 -10.81 -3.69
C SER A 47 -5.57 -9.86 -4.26
N PRO A 48 -4.29 -10.00 -3.87
CA PRO A 48 -3.23 -9.13 -4.36
C PRO A 48 -2.95 -9.38 -5.85
N ILE A 49 -2.82 -8.30 -6.61
CA ILE A 49 -2.40 -8.28 -8.03
C ILE A 49 -0.90 -8.58 -8.17
N ILE A 50 -0.10 -8.23 -7.16
CA ILE A 50 1.35 -8.43 -7.09
C ILE A 50 1.66 -9.29 -5.88
N PHE A 51 2.36 -10.39 -6.10
CA PHE A 51 2.76 -11.30 -5.05
C PHE A 51 4.18 -10.98 -4.59
N PHE A 52 4.34 -10.79 -3.29
CA PHE A 52 5.63 -10.62 -2.64
C PHE A 52 6.00 -11.92 -1.90
N PRO A 53 7.31 -12.25 -1.83
CA PRO A 53 7.76 -13.47 -1.18
C PRO A 53 7.52 -13.44 0.34
N ASP A 54 7.68 -12.27 0.96
CA ASP A 54 7.48 -12.08 2.38
C ASP A 54 6.03 -11.65 2.66
N GLU A 55 5.41 -12.24 3.68
CA GLU A 55 4.00 -12.00 4.03
C GLU A 55 3.71 -10.51 4.32
N ASP A 56 4.68 -9.83 4.92
CA ASP A 56 4.65 -8.42 5.32
C ASP A 56 5.22 -7.48 4.25
N TYR A 57 5.36 -7.92 3.01
CA TYR A 57 5.96 -7.14 1.91
C TYR A 57 7.38 -6.66 2.22
N SER A 58 8.15 -7.47 2.94
CA SER A 58 9.52 -7.20 3.38
C SER A 58 9.67 -6.00 4.32
N LEU A 59 8.56 -5.48 4.89
CA LEU A 59 8.58 -4.31 5.78
C LEU A 59 9.44 -4.53 7.04
N HIS A 60 9.53 -5.77 7.55
CA HIS A 60 10.42 -6.13 8.67
C HIS A 60 11.89 -5.78 8.41
N LYS A 61 12.33 -5.74 7.16
CA LYS A 61 13.71 -5.34 6.80
C LYS A 61 13.90 -3.83 6.95
N ILE A 62 12.83 -3.05 6.76
CA ILE A 62 12.85 -1.58 6.71
C ILE A 62 12.59 -0.95 8.09
N THR A 63 11.84 -1.60 8.97
CA THR A 63 11.50 -1.06 10.30
C THR A 63 12.02 -1.92 11.46
N GLU A 64 12.45 -1.27 12.53
CA GLU A 64 12.71 -1.87 13.85
C GLU A 64 11.45 -2.00 14.70
N GLY A 65 10.37 -1.30 14.35
CA GLY A 65 9.08 -1.36 15.02
C GLY A 65 8.29 -2.64 14.70
N LYS A 66 7.13 -2.80 15.36
CA LYS A 66 6.21 -3.91 15.08
C LYS A 66 5.60 -3.74 13.69
N VAL A 67 5.59 -4.79 12.88
CA VAL A 67 4.78 -4.85 11.66
C VAL A 67 3.48 -5.60 11.95
N GLN A 68 2.35 -4.95 11.72
CA GLN A 68 1.00 -5.51 11.92
C GLN A 68 0.33 -5.64 10.57
N ILE A 69 -0.17 -6.84 10.25
CA ILE A 69 -0.84 -7.10 8.98
C ILE A 69 -2.34 -7.22 9.25
N TYR A 70 -3.13 -6.43 8.55
CA TYR A 70 -4.59 -6.52 8.54
C TYR A 70 -5.05 -6.89 7.14
N TYR A 71 -5.73 -8.02 7.02
CA TYR A 71 -6.32 -8.41 5.76
C TYR A 71 -7.62 -7.66 5.54
N VAL A 72 -7.75 -7.10 4.34
CA VAL A 72 -8.94 -6.39 3.91
C VAL A 72 -9.43 -7.04 2.62
N GLU A 73 -10.73 -7.29 2.57
CA GLU A 73 -11.35 -7.97 1.43
C GLU A 73 -11.25 -7.10 0.17
N GLY A 74 -10.73 -7.68 -0.92
CA GLY A 74 -10.59 -7.02 -2.22
C GLY A 74 -9.21 -7.19 -2.84
N ASN A 75 -8.91 -6.37 -3.84
CA ASN A 75 -7.61 -6.26 -4.50
C ASN A 75 -6.98 -4.87 -4.26
N HIS A 76 -5.79 -4.59 -4.82
CA HIS A 76 -5.09 -3.30 -4.61
C HIS A 76 -5.91 -2.04 -4.95
N ILE A 77 -6.96 -2.16 -5.78
CA ILE A 77 -7.85 -1.06 -6.15
C ILE A 77 -9.06 -1.05 -5.20
N THR A 78 -9.78 -2.17 -5.11
CA THR A 78 -11.06 -2.22 -4.39
C THR A 78 -10.90 -2.26 -2.87
N ILE A 79 -9.70 -2.53 -2.36
CA ILE A 79 -9.42 -2.52 -0.92
C ILE A 79 -9.79 -1.17 -0.29
N MET A 80 -9.58 -0.07 -1.02
CA MET A 80 -9.83 1.30 -0.55
C MET A 80 -11.30 1.61 -0.32
N ASP A 81 -12.21 0.84 -0.93
CA ASP A 81 -13.65 1.00 -0.77
C ASP A 81 -14.18 0.23 0.45
N ASN A 82 -13.31 -0.47 1.20
CA ASN A 82 -13.70 -1.29 2.34
C ASN A 82 -13.62 -0.50 3.65
N ASP A 83 -14.78 -0.31 4.29
CA ASP A 83 -14.89 0.46 5.55
C ASP A 83 -14.04 -0.12 6.70
N LYS A 84 -13.65 -1.40 6.64
CA LYS A 84 -12.74 -2.01 7.64
C LYS A 84 -11.39 -1.31 7.72
N ILE A 85 -10.97 -0.61 6.66
CA ILE A 85 -9.77 0.24 6.67
C ILE A 85 -9.87 1.32 7.75
N ILE A 86 -11.06 1.90 7.93
CA ILE A 86 -11.29 2.98 8.89
C ILE A 86 -11.00 2.48 10.31
N SER A 87 -11.56 1.33 10.69
CA SER A 87 -11.31 0.71 12.00
C SER A 87 -9.84 0.33 12.19
N ALA A 88 -9.18 -0.19 11.15
CA ALA A 88 -7.75 -0.54 11.22
C ALA A 88 -6.86 0.70 11.44
N ILE A 89 -7.19 1.84 10.82
CA ILE A 89 -6.47 3.11 10.99
C ILE A 89 -6.74 3.72 12.37
N ASN A 90 -7.99 3.66 12.84
CA ASN A 90 -8.38 4.19 14.14
C ASN A 90 -7.89 3.34 15.33
N GLU A 91 -7.20 2.23 15.06
CA GLU A 91 -6.75 1.26 16.07
C GLU A 91 -7.92 0.71 16.92
N GLU A 92 -9.13 0.68 16.33
CA GLU A 92 -10.27 0.05 16.94
C GLU A 92 -9.98 -1.45 17.04
N LYS A 93 -10.36 -2.08 18.17
CA LYS A 93 -10.21 -3.53 18.33
C LYS A 93 -11.06 -4.22 17.28
N ILE A 94 -10.45 -4.66 16.19
CA ILE A 94 -11.07 -5.60 15.26
C ILE A 94 -11.11 -6.91 16.02
N GLU A 95 -12.30 -7.31 16.46
CA GLU A 95 -12.49 -8.61 17.08
C GLU A 95 -12.02 -9.67 16.08
N ASP A 96 -10.98 -10.41 16.47
CA ASP A 96 -10.50 -11.56 15.71
C ASP A 96 -11.69 -12.49 15.48
N ILE A 97 -12.15 -12.62 14.24
CA ILE A 97 -13.00 -13.74 13.85
C ILE A 97 -12.08 -14.96 13.86
N ILE A 98 -11.89 -15.53 15.05
CA ILE A 98 -11.35 -16.86 15.23
C ILE A 98 -12.37 -17.79 14.59
N ILE A 99 -12.09 -18.24 13.37
CA ILE A 99 -12.81 -19.36 12.78
C ILE A 99 -12.43 -20.59 13.63
N GLN A 100 -13.38 -21.05 14.44
CA GLN A 100 -13.33 -22.36 15.11
C GLN A 100 -13.43 -23.51 14.10
#